data_AF-A0A2K5WCM3-F1
#
_entry.id   AF-A0A2K5WCM3-F1
#
_cell.length_a   1.000
_cell.length_b   1.000
_cell.length_c   1.000
_cell.angle_alpha   90.00
_cell.angle_beta   90.00
_cell.angle_gamma   90.00
#
_symmetry.space_group_name_H-M   'P 1'
#
loop_
_entity.id
_entity.type
_entity.pdbx_description
1 polymer ?
#
loop_
_entity_poly.entity_id
_entity_poly.type
_entity_poly.pdbx_seq_one_letter_code
_entity_poly.pdbx_strand_id
1 'polypeptide(L)'
;MVLLRVLILLLSWAAGMGGQYGNPLNKYIRHYEGLSYNVDSLHQKHQRAKRAVSHEDQFLRLDFHAHGRHFNLRMKRDTSLFSDEFKVETSNKVLDYDTSHIYTGHIYGEEGSFSHGSVIDGRFEGFIQTRGGTFYVEPAERYIKDRTLPFHSVIYHEDDINYPHKYGPQGGCADHSVFERMRKYQMTGVEEVTQIPQEEHAANGPELLRKKRTTSAEKNTCQLYIQTDHLFFKYYGTREAVIAQINTTADEKDPTNPFRFPNIGVEKFLELNSEQNHDDYCLAYVFTDRDFDDGVLGLAWVGAPSGSSGGICEKSKLYSDGKKKSLNTGIITVQNYGSHVPPKVLEYYYVPRVPCSSLLHFLHLQANLALNKLLPQIEIHIFFSTANQG
;
A
#
# COMPACT_ATOMS: atom_id res chain seq x y z
N MET A 1 -61.89 -2.28 -8.57
CA MET A 1 -60.73 -2.01 -9.48
C MET A 1 -59.76 -0.95 -8.96
N VAL A 2 -60.21 0.08 -8.22
CA VAL A 2 -59.32 1.12 -7.67
C VAL A 2 -58.41 0.59 -6.55
N LEU A 3 -58.94 -0.23 -5.63
CA LEU A 3 -58.16 -0.84 -4.55
C LEU A 3 -56.99 -1.71 -5.04
N LEU A 4 -57.19 -2.46 -6.14
CA LEU A 4 -56.15 -3.31 -6.71
C LEU A 4 -55.01 -2.48 -7.33
N ARG A 5 -55.34 -1.33 -7.94
CA ARG A 5 -54.33 -0.41 -8.49
C ARG A 5 -53.54 0.31 -7.40
N VAL A 6 -54.19 0.67 -6.29
CA VAL A 6 -53.52 1.26 -5.12
C VAL A 6 -52.61 0.24 -4.43
N LEU A 7 -53.04 -1.03 -4.32
CA LEU A 7 -52.22 -2.10 -3.76
C LEU A 7 -50.97 -2.38 -4.61
N ILE A 8 -51.10 -2.37 -5.94
CA ILE A 8 -49.98 -2.54 -6.88
C ILE A 8 -49.00 -1.35 -6.81
N LEU A 9 -49.50 -0.13 -6.65
CA LEU A 9 -48.68 1.08 -6.46
C LEU A 9 -47.94 1.08 -5.11
N LEU A 10 -48.59 0.59 -4.05
CA LEU A 10 -47.95 0.44 -2.73
C LEU A 10 -46.92 -0.70 -2.71
N LEU A 11 -47.16 -1.79 -3.45
CA LEU A 11 -46.19 -2.88 -3.61
C LEU A 11 -44.99 -2.48 -4.49
N SER A 12 -45.18 -1.62 -5.49
CA SER A 12 -44.07 -1.09 -6.30
C SER A 12 -43.27 -0.01 -5.56
N TRP A 13 -43.88 0.72 -4.63
CA TRP A 13 -43.16 1.59 -3.69
C TRP A 13 -42.40 0.80 -2.61
N ALA A 14 -42.97 -0.32 -2.14
CA ALA A 14 -42.26 -1.23 -1.23
C ALA A 14 -41.09 -1.95 -1.91
N ALA A 15 -41.17 -2.24 -3.22
CA ALA A 15 -40.06 -2.79 -3.99
C ALA A 15 -38.89 -1.78 -4.19
N GLY A 16 -39.15 -0.48 -4.03
CA GLY A 16 -38.13 0.57 -4.04
C GLY A 16 -37.55 0.91 -2.66
N MET A 17 -38.09 0.32 -1.59
CA MET A 17 -37.63 0.49 -0.21
C MET A 17 -37.14 -0.84 0.40
N GLY A 18 -36.62 -1.73 -0.43
CA GLY A 18 -35.78 -2.82 0.05
C GLY A 18 -34.51 -2.23 0.62
N GLY A 19 -34.48 -2.01 1.95
CA GLY A 19 -33.22 -1.80 2.66
C GLY A 19 -32.27 -2.92 2.28
N GLN A 20 -31.14 -2.57 1.66
CA GLN A 20 -30.13 -3.48 1.12
C GLN A 20 -29.30 -4.16 2.23
N TYR A 21 -29.92 -4.64 3.31
CA TYR A 21 -29.24 -5.54 4.23
C TYR A 21 -29.01 -6.88 3.52
N GLY A 22 -27.77 -7.18 3.14
CA GLY A 22 -27.35 -8.52 2.73
C GLY A 22 -26.94 -8.74 1.26
N ASN A 23 -26.41 -7.73 0.56
CA ASN A 23 -25.71 -7.94 -0.72
C ASN A 23 -24.19 -7.94 -0.50
N PRO A 24 -23.57 -9.09 -0.20
CA PRO A 24 -22.12 -9.17 -0.03
C PRO A 24 -21.42 -8.92 -1.38
N LEU A 25 -20.41 -8.07 -1.36
CA LEU A 25 -19.56 -7.82 -2.53
C LEU A 25 -18.53 -8.94 -2.71
N ASN A 26 -18.01 -9.46 -1.60
CA ASN A 26 -17.15 -10.65 -1.55
C ASN A 26 -17.22 -11.31 -0.16
N LYS A 27 -16.30 -12.23 0.14
CA LYS A 27 -16.21 -12.92 1.44
C LYS A 27 -16.09 -11.97 2.64
N TYR A 28 -15.49 -10.80 2.46
CA TYR A 28 -15.14 -9.86 3.52
C TYR A 28 -16.03 -8.61 3.57
N ILE A 29 -16.62 -8.19 2.46
CA ILE A 29 -17.47 -6.99 2.37
C ILE A 29 -18.93 -7.45 2.31
N ARG A 30 -19.65 -7.26 3.41
CA ARG A 30 -21.03 -7.76 3.60
C ARG A 30 -22.10 -6.92 2.93
N HIS A 31 -21.81 -5.65 2.69
CA HIS A 31 -22.72 -4.70 2.08
C HIS A 31 -21.93 -3.64 1.30
N TYR A 32 -22.51 -3.20 0.20
CA TYR A 32 -21.99 -2.13 -0.66
C TYR A 32 -23.17 -1.44 -1.36
N GLU A 33 -22.96 -0.20 -1.78
CA GLU A 33 -23.84 0.52 -2.70
C GLU A 33 -23.15 0.74 -4.06
N GLY A 34 -23.93 0.76 -5.13
CA GLY A 34 -23.45 1.18 -6.44
C GLY A 34 -23.32 2.70 -6.50
N LEU A 35 -22.19 3.20 -6.99
CA LEU A 35 -21.88 4.61 -7.11
C LEU A 35 -21.75 5.03 -8.58
N SER A 36 -22.52 6.05 -8.94
CA SER A 36 -22.51 6.67 -10.27
C SER A 36 -22.51 8.19 -10.16
N TYR A 37 -21.68 8.83 -10.96
CA TYR A 37 -21.71 10.26 -11.22
C TYR A 37 -21.17 10.53 -12.63
N ASN A 38 -21.18 11.79 -13.07
CA ASN A 38 -20.74 12.13 -14.41
C ASN A 38 -19.19 12.10 -14.51
N VAL A 39 -18.66 10.98 -15.03
CA VAL A 39 -17.22 10.76 -15.21
C VAL A 39 -16.59 11.77 -16.16
N ASP A 40 -17.26 12.13 -17.27
CA ASP A 40 -16.75 13.11 -18.23
C ASP A 40 -16.56 14.49 -17.58
N SER A 41 -17.52 14.89 -16.73
CA SER A 41 -17.45 16.14 -15.98
C SER A 41 -16.28 16.14 -15.00
N LEU A 42 -16.09 15.05 -14.26
CA LEU A 42 -14.97 14.94 -13.32
C LEU A 42 -13.63 14.91 -14.06
N HIS A 43 -13.55 14.19 -15.17
CA HIS A 43 -12.36 14.15 -16.03
C HIS A 43 -12.00 15.55 -16.55
N GLN A 44 -12.96 16.31 -17.09
CA GLN A 44 -12.73 17.68 -17.55
C GLN A 44 -12.30 18.62 -16.41
N LYS A 45 -12.88 18.47 -15.21
CA LYS A 45 -12.44 19.21 -14.02
C LYS A 45 -11.00 18.83 -13.62
N HIS A 46 -10.65 17.55 -13.65
CA HIS A 46 -9.28 17.07 -13.40
C HIS A 46 -8.28 17.68 -14.40
N GLN A 47 -8.60 17.65 -15.71
CA GLN A 47 -7.74 18.24 -16.75
C GLN A 47 -7.53 19.75 -16.56
N ARG A 48 -8.55 20.47 -16.09
CA ARG A 48 -8.43 21.89 -15.73
C ARG A 48 -7.57 22.10 -14.49
N ALA A 49 -7.80 21.33 -13.43
CA ALA A 49 -7.02 21.41 -12.19
C ALA A 49 -5.52 21.09 -12.41
N LYS A 50 -5.20 20.20 -13.36
CA LYS A 50 -3.81 19.94 -13.78
C LYS A 50 -3.09 21.18 -14.30
N ARG A 51 -3.80 21.99 -15.08
CA ARG A 51 -3.28 23.17 -15.78
C ARG A 51 -3.52 24.48 -15.02
N ALA A 52 -4.14 24.40 -13.84
CA ALA A 52 -4.56 25.55 -13.07
C ALA A 52 -3.35 26.32 -12.51
N VAL A 53 -3.31 27.62 -12.82
CA VAL A 53 -2.33 28.58 -12.27
C VAL A 53 -2.88 29.23 -11.00
N SER A 54 -4.21 29.47 -10.95
CA SER A 54 -4.89 30.03 -9.78
C SER A 54 -5.08 29.00 -8.67
N HIS A 55 -4.95 29.43 -7.41
CA HIS A 55 -5.19 28.58 -6.24
C HIS A 55 -6.61 28.02 -6.17
N GLU A 56 -7.61 28.75 -6.67
CA GLU A 56 -9.00 28.28 -6.61
C GLU A 56 -9.29 27.18 -7.64
N ASP A 57 -8.69 27.30 -8.83
CA ASP A 57 -8.84 26.33 -9.92
C ASP A 57 -8.08 25.03 -9.69
N GLN A 58 -7.21 24.97 -8.67
CA GLN A 58 -6.49 23.76 -8.26
C GLN A 58 -7.40 22.74 -7.57
N PHE A 59 -8.59 23.13 -7.10
CA PHE A 59 -9.49 22.24 -6.38
C PHE A 59 -10.39 21.44 -7.33
N LEU A 60 -10.35 20.11 -7.17
CA LEU A 60 -11.27 19.18 -7.79
C LEU A 60 -12.48 18.94 -6.88
N ARG A 61 -13.68 19.26 -7.37
CA ARG A 61 -14.94 19.04 -6.64
C ARG A 61 -15.71 17.84 -7.21
N LEU A 62 -16.01 16.89 -6.34
CA LEU A 62 -16.79 15.69 -6.62
C LEU A 62 -17.99 15.60 -5.67
N ASP A 63 -19.18 15.55 -6.24
CA ASP A 63 -20.45 15.48 -5.52
C ASP A 63 -21.16 14.17 -5.86
N PHE A 64 -21.60 13.44 -4.84
CA PHE A 64 -22.41 12.23 -5.00
C PHE A 64 -23.22 11.91 -3.75
N HIS A 65 -24.15 10.96 -3.87
CA HIS A 65 -24.97 10.46 -2.77
C HIS A 65 -24.76 8.95 -2.60
N ALA A 66 -24.56 8.51 -1.36
CA ALA A 66 -24.42 7.10 -0.98
C ALA A 66 -24.65 6.92 0.52
N HIS A 67 -25.08 5.75 0.98
CA HIS A 67 -25.37 5.41 2.37
C HIS A 67 -26.28 6.44 3.06
N GLY A 68 -27.28 6.95 2.32
CA GLY A 68 -28.21 7.98 2.80
C GLY A 68 -27.57 9.35 3.08
N ARG A 69 -26.33 9.58 2.61
CA ARG A 69 -25.54 10.80 2.86
C ARG A 69 -25.11 11.45 1.54
N HIS A 70 -25.05 12.77 1.54
CA HIS A 70 -24.45 13.55 0.45
C HIS A 70 -22.97 13.81 0.74
N PHE A 71 -22.10 13.46 -0.20
CA PHE A 71 -20.66 13.74 -0.14
C PHE A 71 -20.34 14.90 -1.08
N ASN A 72 -19.78 15.97 -0.53
CA ASN A 72 -19.23 17.10 -1.29
C ASN A 72 -17.72 17.13 -1.08
N LEU A 73 -17.00 16.35 -1.86
CA LEU A 73 -15.55 16.25 -1.75
C LEU A 73 -14.89 17.45 -2.42
N ARG A 74 -14.01 18.12 -1.67
CA ARG A 74 -13.11 19.15 -2.17
C ARG A 74 -11.68 18.63 -2.04
N MET A 75 -11.06 18.35 -3.18
CA MET A 75 -9.74 17.73 -3.26
C MET A 75 -8.74 18.63 -3.96
N LYS A 76 -7.46 18.49 -3.62
CA LYS A 76 -6.32 19.13 -4.28
C LYS A 76 -5.32 18.03 -4.63
N ARG A 77 -4.57 18.22 -5.72
CA ARG A 77 -3.50 17.28 -6.09
C ARG A 77 -2.50 17.15 -4.94
N ASP A 78 -2.13 15.91 -4.64
CA ASP A 78 -1.06 15.62 -3.69
C ASP A 78 0.26 15.50 -4.46
N THR A 79 1.19 16.40 -4.15
CA THR A 79 2.53 16.42 -4.74
C THR A 79 3.61 16.00 -3.73
N SER A 80 3.22 15.60 -2.53
CA SER A 80 4.14 15.26 -1.43
C SER A 80 4.36 13.75 -1.29
N LEU A 81 3.48 12.92 -1.87
CA LEU A 81 3.55 11.47 -1.78
C LEU A 81 4.75 10.87 -2.53
N PHE A 82 5.18 11.50 -3.62
CA PHE A 82 6.27 11.03 -4.47
C PHE A 82 7.41 12.03 -4.47
N SER A 83 8.63 11.50 -4.48
CA SER A 83 9.83 12.31 -4.67
C SER A 83 9.80 13.03 -6.02
N ASP A 84 10.43 14.20 -6.11
CA ASP A 84 10.68 14.85 -7.41
C ASP A 84 11.50 13.96 -8.37
N GLU A 85 12.29 13.01 -7.83
CA GLU A 85 13.06 12.02 -8.57
C GLU A 85 12.31 10.69 -8.79
N PHE A 86 10.99 10.68 -8.62
CA PHE A 86 10.16 9.51 -8.84
C PHE A 86 10.35 8.96 -10.25
N LYS A 87 10.77 7.70 -10.34
CA LYS A 87 11.02 7.00 -11.60
C LYS A 87 10.27 5.70 -11.61
N VAL A 88 9.61 5.45 -12.73
CA VAL A 88 8.96 4.17 -13.00
C VAL A 88 9.86 3.39 -13.94
N GLU A 89 10.46 2.31 -13.44
CA GLU A 89 11.23 1.41 -14.30
C GLU A 89 10.34 0.25 -14.76
N THR A 90 10.41 -0.03 -16.06
CA THR A 90 9.81 -1.21 -16.70
C THR A 90 10.92 -2.02 -17.35
N SER A 91 10.66 -3.29 -17.66
CA SER A 91 11.65 -4.24 -18.24
C SER A 91 12.38 -3.72 -19.48
N ASN A 92 11.84 -2.68 -20.14
CA ASN A 92 12.45 -2.08 -21.34
C ASN A 92 12.82 -0.60 -21.23
N LYS A 93 12.29 0.17 -20.25
CA LYS A 93 12.44 1.64 -20.18
C LYS A 93 12.21 2.19 -18.77
N VAL A 94 12.96 3.24 -18.42
CA VAL A 94 12.61 4.18 -17.35
C VAL A 94 11.65 5.22 -17.93
N LEU A 95 10.51 5.42 -17.27
CA LEU A 95 9.45 6.32 -17.69
C LEU A 95 9.32 7.45 -16.66
N ASP A 96 9.24 8.68 -17.16
CA ASP A 96 8.70 9.80 -16.41
C ASP A 96 7.18 9.64 -16.38
N TYR A 97 6.62 9.54 -15.19
CA TYR A 97 5.23 9.16 -15.00
C TYR A 97 4.42 10.24 -14.29
N ASP A 98 3.23 10.49 -14.83
CA ASP A 98 2.36 11.55 -14.37
C ASP A 98 1.58 11.17 -13.10
N THR A 99 2.08 11.60 -11.95
CA THR A 99 1.45 11.42 -10.63
C THR A 99 0.28 12.38 -10.36
N SER A 100 -0.08 13.25 -11.30
CA SER A 100 -1.10 14.30 -11.08
C SER A 100 -2.53 13.82 -10.91
N HIS A 101 -2.76 12.52 -11.07
CA HIS A 101 -4.01 11.82 -10.82
C HIS A 101 -4.25 11.55 -9.32
N ILE A 102 -3.26 11.76 -8.43
CA ILE A 102 -3.41 11.59 -6.97
C ILE A 102 -3.90 12.87 -6.28
N TYR A 103 -4.85 12.69 -5.36
CA TYR A 103 -5.57 13.76 -4.69
C TYR A 103 -5.70 13.51 -3.19
N THR A 104 -5.57 14.58 -2.40
CA THR A 104 -5.99 14.65 -1.00
C THR A 104 -7.09 15.69 -0.84
N GLY A 105 -7.98 15.51 0.14
CA GLY A 105 -9.12 16.39 0.30
C GLY A 105 -9.87 16.21 1.60
N HIS A 106 -11.02 16.84 1.66
CA HIS A 106 -11.96 16.78 2.77
C HIS A 106 -13.39 16.96 2.23
N ILE A 107 -14.37 16.61 3.06
CA ILE A 107 -15.77 16.92 2.80
C ILE A 107 -15.99 18.40 3.15
N TYR A 108 -16.52 19.18 2.20
CA TYR A 108 -16.82 20.59 2.41
C TYR A 108 -17.82 20.77 3.56
N GLY A 109 -17.45 21.60 4.54
CA GLY A 109 -18.28 21.88 5.71
C GLY A 109 -18.21 20.83 6.83
N GLU A 110 -17.47 19.73 6.67
CA GLU A 110 -17.27 18.72 7.72
C GLU A 110 -15.83 18.75 8.24
N GLU A 111 -15.62 19.45 9.35
CA GLU A 111 -14.31 19.55 9.99
C GLU A 111 -13.84 18.20 10.56
N GLY A 112 -12.58 17.87 10.31
CA GLY A 112 -11.96 16.59 10.68
C GLY A 112 -12.19 15.47 9.66
N SER A 113 -12.91 15.73 8.56
CA SER A 113 -12.97 14.80 7.44
C SER A 113 -11.68 14.83 6.63
N PHE A 114 -11.34 13.68 6.05
CA PHE A 114 -10.15 13.52 5.22
C PHE A 114 -10.46 12.55 4.08
N SER A 115 -9.94 12.80 2.90
CA SER A 115 -10.04 11.88 1.77
C SER A 115 -8.70 11.79 1.06
N HIS A 116 -8.33 10.59 0.65
CA HIS A 116 -7.18 10.37 -0.21
C HIS A 116 -7.55 9.37 -1.30
N GLY A 117 -7.11 9.64 -2.53
CA GLY A 117 -7.46 8.80 -3.64
C GLY A 117 -6.88 9.27 -4.97
N SER A 118 -7.30 8.56 -6.01
CA SER A 118 -6.86 8.72 -7.38
C SER A 118 -8.05 9.04 -8.27
N VAL A 119 -7.86 9.89 -9.28
CA VAL A 119 -8.86 10.19 -10.31
C VAL A 119 -8.29 9.84 -11.68
N ILE A 120 -8.76 8.73 -12.24
CA ILE A 120 -8.35 8.20 -13.54
C ILE A 120 -9.59 8.12 -14.42
N ASP A 121 -9.53 8.72 -15.63
CA ASP A 121 -10.66 8.75 -16.57
C ASP A 121 -11.99 9.24 -15.94
N GLY A 122 -11.88 10.16 -14.99
CA GLY A 122 -13.04 10.72 -14.29
C GLY A 122 -13.66 9.77 -13.27
N ARG A 123 -13.06 8.63 -12.96
CA ARG A 123 -13.44 7.74 -11.86
C ARG A 123 -12.53 8.01 -10.67
N PHE A 124 -13.14 8.20 -9.50
CA PHE A 124 -12.47 8.38 -8.23
C PHE A 124 -12.39 7.02 -7.57
N GLU A 125 -11.21 6.71 -7.06
CA GLU A 125 -10.93 5.55 -6.26
C GLU A 125 -10.15 6.00 -5.04
N GLY A 126 -10.51 5.52 -3.86
CA GLY A 126 -9.82 5.88 -2.62
C GLY A 126 -10.72 5.76 -1.41
N PHE A 127 -10.35 6.45 -0.34
CA PHE A 127 -11.12 6.44 0.89
C PHE A 127 -11.52 7.84 1.33
N ILE A 128 -12.59 7.89 2.11
CA ILE A 128 -13.19 9.09 2.66
C ILE A 128 -13.45 8.82 4.15
N GLN A 129 -12.61 9.41 4.98
CA GLN A 129 -12.72 9.37 6.43
C GLN A 129 -13.66 10.49 6.91
N THR A 130 -14.61 10.09 7.73
CA THR A 130 -15.61 10.96 8.36
C THR A 130 -15.57 10.77 9.87
N ARG A 131 -16.36 11.55 10.61
CA ARG A 131 -16.54 11.29 12.06
C ARG A 131 -17.28 9.98 12.36
N GLY A 132 -18.08 9.49 11.41
CA GLY A 132 -18.86 8.26 11.54
C GLY A 132 -18.13 7.00 11.08
N GLY A 133 -16.90 7.14 10.60
CA GLY A 133 -16.10 6.06 10.04
C GLY A 133 -15.63 6.34 8.62
N THR A 134 -15.03 5.32 8.01
CA THR A 134 -14.37 5.41 6.70
C THR A 134 -15.17 4.72 5.61
N PHE A 135 -15.33 5.42 4.49
CA PHE A 135 -15.92 4.89 3.27
C PHE A 135 -14.82 4.59 2.25
N TYR A 136 -14.94 3.48 1.54
CA TYR A 136 -14.02 3.08 0.48
C TYR A 136 -14.76 3.10 -0.85
N VAL A 137 -14.16 3.69 -1.88
CA VAL A 137 -14.68 3.76 -3.24
C VAL A 137 -13.73 3.03 -4.16
N GLU A 138 -14.25 2.03 -4.88
CA GLU A 138 -13.46 1.20 -5.79
C GLU A 138 -14.18 0.97 -7.14
N PRO A 139 -13.44 0.65 -8.21
CA PRO A 139 -14.04 0.27 -9.49
C PRO A 139 -14.90 -0.99 -9.36
N ALA A 140 -16.12 -0.97 -9.92
CA ALA A 140 -17.05 -2.08 -9.80
C ALA A 140 -16.56 -3.34 -10.53
N GLU A 141 -15.82 -3.15 -11.63
CA GLU A 141 -15.23 -4.21 -12.45
C GLU A 141 -14.23 -5.11 -11.71
N ARG A 142 -13.70 -4.68 -10.55
CA ARG A 142 -12.83 -5.52 -9.70
C ARG A 142 -13.58 -6.71 -9.10
N TYR A 143 -14.85 -6.50 -8.78
CA TYR A 143 -15.66 -7.47 -8.03
C TYR A 143 -16.67 -8.18 -8.92
N ILE A 144 -17.28 -7.45 -9.85
CA ILE A 144 -18.39 -7.94 -10.65
C ILE A 144 -17.96 -7.99 -12.10
N LYS A 145 -17.51 -9.17 -12.52
CA LYS A 145 -17.09 -9.45 -13.90
C LYS A 145 -18.28 -9.88 -14.75
N ASP A 146 -18.20 -9.63 -16.06
CA ASP A 146 -19.11 -10.16 -17.07
C ASP A 146 -20.58 -9.74 -16.95
N ARG A 147 -20.84 -8.57 -16.33
CA ARG A 147 -22.18 -7.96 -16.24
C ARG A 147 -22.13 -6.48 -16.60
N THR A 148 -23.13 -6.02 -17.32
CA THR A 148 -23.37 -4.59 -17.49
C THR A 148 -24.00 -4.03 -16.23
N LEU A 149 -23.28 -3.16 -15.54
CA LEU A 149 -23.75 -2.53 -14.31
C LEU A 149 -24.29 -1.13 -14.59
N PRO A 150 -25.34 -0.69 -13.86
CA PRO A 150 -25.83 0.68 -13.94
C PRO A 150 -24.91 1.68 -13.22
N PHE A 151 -23.83 1.20 -12.62
CA PHE A 151 -22.84 1.97 -11.89
C PHE A 151 -21.42 1.57 -12.25
N HIS A 152 -20.52 2.54 -12.12
CA HIS A 152 -19.11 2.38 -12.49
C HIS A 152 -18.20 2.11 -11.28
N SER A 153 -18.66 2.49 -10.09
CA SER A 153 -17.92 2.30 -8.83
C SER A 153 -18.82 1.62 -7.81
N VAL A 154 -18.19 1.01 -6.81
CA VAL A 154 -18.84 0.55 -5.59
C VAL A 154 -18.35 1.41 -4.44
N ILE A 155 -19.21 1.64 -3.45
CA ILE A 155 -18.86 2.30 -2.20
C ILE A 155 -19.33 1.43 -1.03
N TYR A 156 -18.52 1.31 0.01
CA TYR A 156 -18.86 0.54 1.21
C TYR A 156 -18.29 1.21 2.46
N HIS A 157 -18.95 1.00 3.60
CA HIS A 157 -18.49 1.52 4.89
C HIS A 157 -17.59 0.52 5.60
N GLU A 158 -16.70 1.01 6.46
CA GLU A 158 -15.75 0.18 7.18
C GLU A 158 -16.38 -0.84 8.16
N ASP A 159 -17.62 -0.61 8.56
CA ASP A 159 -18.41 -1.53 9.41
C ASP A 159 -18.98 -2.71 8.63
N ASP A 160 -19.08 -2.58 7.30
CA ASP A 160 -19.50 -3.66 6.42
C ASP A 160 -18.35 -4.63 6.11
N ILE A 161 -17.12 -4.29 6.54
CA ILE A 161 -15.93 -5.12 6.40
C ILE A 161 -15.83 -6.08 7.58
N ASN A 162 -15.97 -7.36 7.31
CA ASN A 162 -15.76 -8.43 8.26
C ASN A 162 -14.66 -9.38 7.78
N TYR A 163 -13.48 -9.24 8.37
CA TYR A 163 -12.35 -10.15 8.19
C TYR A 163 -12.19 -11.03 9.44
N PRO A 164 -12.70 -12.28 9.43
CA PRO A 164 -12.76 -13.13 10.64
C PRO A 164 -11.42 -13.78 10.99
N HIS A 165 -10.37 -13.55 10.21
CA HIS A 165 -9.04 -14.08 10.48
C HIS A 165 -8.32 -13.07 11.39
N LYS A 166 -7.92 -13.52 12.59
CA LYS A 166 -7.29 -12.64 13.59
C LYS A 166 -5.96 -12.12 13.06
N TYR A 167 -5.57 -10.93 13.50
CA TYR A 167 -4.25 -10.40 13.20
C TYR A 167 -3.17 -11.01 14.13
N GLY A 168 -1.97 -11.26 13.61
CA GLY A 168 -0.83 -11.77 14.39
C GLY A 168 -0.70 -13.31 14.32
N PRO A 169 -0.13 -13.99 15.32
CA PRO A 169 0.19 -15.43 15.23
C PRO A 169 -1.01 -16.40 15.08
N GLN A 170 -2.25 -15.88 14.99
CA GLN A 170 -3.46 -16.65 14.67
C GLN A 170 -4.14 -16.21 13.35
N GLY A 171 -3.52 -15.34 12.56
CA GLY A 171 -3.93 -15.05 11.17
C GLY A 171 -3.11 -13.95 10.50
N GLY A 172 -2.92 -14.11 9.19
CA GLY A 172 -2.18 -13.18 8.33
C GLY A 172 -0.65 -13.22 8.47
N CYS A 173 -0.12 -13.68 9.61
CA CYS A 173 1.32 -13.89 9.79
C CYS A 173 1.70 -15.37 9.60
N ALA A 174 2.87 -15.63 9.00
CA ALA A 174 3.37 -16.99 8.83
C ALA A 174 3.50 -17.75 10.17
N ASP A 175 3.41 -19.07 10.09
CA ASP A 175 3.50 -19.97 11.25
C ASP A 175 4.74 -19.69 12.12
N HIS A 176 4.64 -19.99 13.42
CA HIS A 176 5.74 -19.82 14.37
C HIS A 176 7.01 -20.58 13.95
N SER A 177 6.86 -21.72 13.26
CA SER A 177 8.01 -22.44 12.71
C SER A 177 8.77 -21.62 11.65
N VAL A 178 8.06 -20.84 10.82
CA VAL A 178 8.66 -19.92 9.84
C VAL A 178 9.41 -18.80 10.56
N PHE A 179 8.80 -18.22 11.60
CA PHE A 179 9.44 -17.19 12.42
C PHE A 179 10.77 -17.67 13.02
N GLU A 180 10.80 -18.85 13.63
CA GLU A 180 12.03 -19.40 14.22
C GLU A 180 13.09 -19.73 13.16
N ARG A 181 12.69 -20.23 11.98
CA ARG A 181 13.60 -20.43 10.85
C ARG A 181 14.23 -19.12 10.39
N MET A 182 13.42 -18.08 10.17
CA MET A 182 13.90 -16.76 9.73
C MET A 182 14.82 -16.15 10.79
N ARG A 183 14.44 -16.19 12.06
CA ARG A 183 15.26 -15.69 13.16
C ARG A 183 16.63 -16.37 13.22
N LYS A 184 16.68 -17.70 13.08
CA LYS A 184 17.95 -18.43 13.04
C LYS A 184 18.80 -18.01 11.84
N TYR A 185 18.19 -17.82 10.68
CA TYR A 185 18.88 -17.40 9.47
C TYR A 185 19.50 -15.99 9.58
N GLN A 186 18.79 -15.04 10.18
CA GLN A 186 19.26 -13.66 10.41
C GLN A 186 20.55 -13.58 11.23
N MET A 187 20.81 -14.58 12.09
CA MET A 187 22.03 -14.68 12.91
C MET A 187 23.25 -15.18 12.12
N THR A 188 23.07 -15.62 10.88
CA THR A 188 24.15 -16.23 10.08
C THR A 188 24.85 -15.25 9.13
N GLY A 189 24.47 -13.97 9.17
CA GLY A 189 25.08 -12.95 8.33
C GLY A 189 26.55 -12.77 8.66
N VAL A 190 27.40 -12.85 7.64
CA VAL A 190 28.83 -12.56 7.77
C VAL A 190 29.05 -11.06 7.56
N GLU A 191 29.64 -10.38 8.53
CA GLU A 191 30.07 -9.00 8.34
C GLU A 191 31.26 -8.96 7.38
N GLU A 192 31.13 -8.24 6.27
CA GLU A 192 32.27 -7.97 5.38
C GLU A 192 33.27 -7.08 6.16
N VAL A 193 34.39 -7.66 6.60
CA VAL A 193 35.49 -6.91 7.22
C VAL A 193 36.11 -6.02 6.14
N THR A 194 35.74 -4.74 6.10
CA THR A 194 36.44 -3.75 5.28
C THR A 194 37.82 -3.53 5.89
N GLN A 195 38.83 -4.25 5.40
CA GLN A 195 40.22 -3.98 5.75
C GLN A 195 40.62 -2.63 5.15
N ILE A 196 40.45 -1.56 5.91
CA ILE A 196 41.16 -0.31 5.67
C ILE A 196 42.60 -0.56 6.14
N PRO A 197 43.64 -0.45 5.29
CA PRO A 197 45.01 -0.54 5.75
C PRO A 197 45.27 0.59 6.76
N GLN A 198 45.51 0.25 8.02
CA GLN A 198 46.01 1.21 9.00
C GLN A 198 47.47 1.50 8.68
N GLU A 199 47.75 2.67 8.12
CA GLU A 199 49.11 3.22 8.15
C GLU A 199 49.46 3.61 9.59
N GLU A 200 50.46 2.93 10.15
CA GLU A 200 51.09 3.26 11.43
C GLU A 200 51.80 4.62 11.33
N HIS A 201 51.27 5.65 11.99
CA HIS A 201 52.07 6.81 12.36
C HIS A 201 51.97 7.13 13.85
N ALA A 202 53.16 7.29 14.42
CA ALA A 202 53.53 7.24 15.82
C ALA A 202 52.84 8.26 16.74
N ALA A 203 52.79 7.87 18.01
CA ALA A 203 52.35 8.65 19.16
C ALA A 203 53.16 9.94 19.36
N ASN A 204 52.45 11.05 19.64
CA ASN A 204 52.72 12.04 20.71
C ASN A 204 51.86 13.32 20.51
N GLY A 205 50.87 13.58 21.38
CA GLY A 205 50.14 14.87 21.44
C GLY A 205 48.75 14.77 22.08
N PRO A 206 48.26 15.83 22.77
CA PRO A 206 47.39 15.70 23.94
C PRO A 206 45.95 15.30 23.62
N GLU A 207 45.30 14.65 24.60
CA GLU A 207 43.89 14.24 24.60
C GLU A 207 42.96 15.41 24.20
N LEU A 208 42.66 15.48 22.91
CA LEU A 208 41.57 16.29 22.39
C LEU A 208 40.26 15.59 22.76
N LEU A 209 39.66 16.07 23.85
CA LEU A 209 38.27 15.89 24.24
C LEU A 209 37.41 15.49 23.04
N ARG A 210 36.91 14.25 23.08
CA ARG A 210 35.95 13.67 22.15
C ARG A 210 34.90 14.72 21.80
N LYS A 211 35.06 15.37 20.64
CA LYS A 211 34.00 16.16 20.02
C LYS A 211 32.88 15.15 19.79
N LYS A 212 31.83 15.20 20.63
CA LYS A 212 30.54 14.59 20.33
C LYS A 212 30.28 14.99 18.87
N ARG A 213 30.30 14.01 17.96
CA ARG A 213 29.88 14.25 16.58
C ARG A 213 28.51 14.88 16.70
N THR A 214 28.43 16.15 16.32
CA THR A 214 27.20 16.89 16.14
C THR A 214 26.29 15.95 15.34
N THR A 215 25.15 15.58 15.93
CA THR A 215 24.13 14.78 15.27
C THR A 215 23.83 15.42 13.93
N SER A 216 24.26 14.77 12.85
CA SER A 216 23.81 15.08 11.50
C SER A 216 22.29 15.15 11.53
N ALA A 217 21.72 16.19 10.92
CA ALA A 217 20.30 16.54 10.96
C ALA A 217 19.35 15.33 10.88
N GLU A 218 18.23 15.40 11.58
CA GLU A 218 17.14 14.41 11.63
C GLU A 218 16.83 13.84 10.23
N LYS A 219 17.41 12.69 9.90
CA LYS A 219 16.96 11.89 8.76
C LYS A 219 15.76 11.07 9.22
N ASN A 220 14.56 11.64 9.07
CA ASN A 220 13.29 11.00 9.40
C ASN A 220 12.64 10.28 8.19
N THR A 221 13.29 10.33 7.04
CA THR A 221 12.82 9.78 5.75
C THR A 221 13.39 8.40 5.46
N CYS A 222 12.52 7.44 5.12
CA CYS A 222 12.89 6.09 4.68
C CYS A 222 12.56 5.94 3.19
N GLN A 223 13.58 5.72 2.37
CA GLN A 223 13.40 5.45 0.94
C GLN A 223 12.93 4.00 0.76
N LEU A 224 11.79 3.81 0.10
CA LEU A 224 11.19 2.52 -0.18
C LEU A 224 11.46 2.14 -1.63
N TYR A 225 11.91 0.91 -1.83
CA TYR A 225 11.82 0.21 -3.09
C TYR A 225 10.54 -0.62 -3.08
N ILE A 226 9.73 -0.47 -4.10
CA ILE A 226 8.49 -1.21 -4.22
C ILE A 226 8.47 -1.86 -5.59
N GLN A 227 8.16 -3.14 -5.61
CA GLN A 227 8.02 -3.94 -6.82
C GLN A 227 6.67 -4.63 -6.75
N THR A 228 6.05 -4.93 -7.90
CA THR A 228 4.95 -5.89 -7.94
C THR A 228 5.22 -7.03 -8.88
N ASP A 229 4.32 -8.00 -8.94
CA ASP A 229 4.40 -9.07 -9.92
C ASP A 229 3.26 -8.99 -10.93
N HIS A 230 3.34 -9.84 -11.94
CA HIS A 230 2.36 -9.90 -13.02
C HIS A 230 0.93 -10.21 -12.53
N LEU A 231 0.78 -10.88 -11.38
CA LEU A 231 -0.52 -11.19 -10.78
C LEU A 231 -1.15 -9.93 -10.18
N PHE A 232 -0.36 -9.14 -9.44
CA PHE A 232 -0.81 -7.85 -8.93
C PHE A 232 -1.28 -6.92 -10.05
N PHE A 233 -0.47 -6.79 -11.11
CA PHE A 233 -0.85 -5.97 -12.27
C PHE A 233 -2.11 -6.47 -12.96
N LYS A 234 -2.24 -7.79 -13.12
CA LYS A 234 -3.42 -8.40 -13.74
C LYS A 234 -4.71 -8.07 -12.98
N TYR A 235 -4.65 -7.95 -11.67
CA TYR A 235 -5.81 -7.62 -10.84
C TYR A 235 -6.26 -6.16 -11.03
N TYR A 236 -5.32 -5.21 -10.99
CA TYR A 236 -5.63 -3.78 -11.09
C TYR A 236 -5.76 -3.27 -12.54
N GLY A 237 -5.22 -4.00 -13.51
CA GLY A 237 -5.46 -3.85 -14.94
C GLY A 237 -4.67 -2.75 -15.64
N THR A 238 -4.72 -1.51 -15.15
CA THR A 238 -4.02 -0.37 -15.78
C THR A 238 -2.74 -0.04 -15.04
N ARG A 239 -1.75 0.51 -15.76
CA ARG A 239 -0.54 1.02 -15.11
C ARG A 239 -0.93 2.10 -14.13
N GLU A 240 -1.91 2.94 -14.43
CA GLU A 240 -2.33 4.04 -13.57
C GLU A 240 -2.91 3.56 -12.24
N ALA A 241 -3.65 2.44 -12.24
CA ALA A 241 -4.07 1.78 -11.01
C ALA A 241 -2.90 1.10 -10.27
N VAL A 242 -1.86 0.73 -11.03
CA VAL A 242 -0.69 -0.03 -10.57
C VAL A 242 0.54 0.85 -10.31
N ILE A 243 0.61 2.14 -10.66
CA ILE A 243 1.74 3.04 -10.32
C ILE A 243 1.63 3.54 -8.87
N ALA A 244 0.56 3.13 -8.20
CA ALA A 244 0.61 2.93 -6.77
C ALA A 244 1.62 1.84 -6.33
N GLN A 245 1.95 0.83 -7.17
CA GLN A 245 2.62 -0.46 -6.87
C GLN A 245 3.04 -1.31 -8.15
N ILE A 246 4.25 -1.25 -8.79
CA ILE A 246 4.48 -1.70 -10.22
C ILE A 246 5.21 -3.02 -10.57
N ASN A 247 4.64 -3.77 -11.56
CA ASN A 247 5.26 -4.61 -12.63
C ASN A 247 4.24 -4.97 -13.75
N THR A 248 4.59 -5.66 -14.86
CA THR A 248 3.71 -5.85 -16.05
C THR A 248 3.36 -7.32 -16.38
N THR A 249 2.47 -7.56 -17.37
CA THR A 249 2.14 -8.93 -17.85
C THR A 249 3.25 -9.58 -18.70
N ALA A 250 4.20 -8.79 -19.23
CA ALA A 250 5.33 -9.34 -19.98
C ALA A 250 6.22 -10.22 -19.09
N ASP A 251 6.24 -9.92 -17.80
CA ASP A 251 7.08 -10.58 -16.80
C ASP A 251 6.64 -12.02 -16.52
N GLU A 252 5.39 -12.41 -16.86
CA GLU A 252 4.94 -13.82 -16.80
C GLU A 252 5.70 -14.69 -17.82
N LYS A 253 6.06 -14.11 -18.97
CA LYS A 253 6.69 -14.83 -20.08
C LYS A 253 8.20 -14.69 -20.11
N ASP A 254 8.76 -13.77 -19.33
CA ASP A 254 10.19 -13.56 -19.25
C ASP A 254 10.85 -14.74 -18.53
N PRO A 255 11.72 -15.54 -19.18
CA PRO A 255 12.40 -16.66 -18.54
C PRO A 255 13.38 -16.23 -17.43
N THR A 256 13.86 -14.97 -17.42
CA THR A 256 14.76 -14.47 -16.38
C THR A 256 14.03 -14.06 -15.12
N ASN A 257 12.73 -13.75 -15.20
CA ASN A 257 11.94 -13.32 -14.05
C ASN A 257 11.65 -14.50 -13.11
N PRO A 258 12.20 -14.52 -11.88
CA PRO A 258 11.95 -15.62 -10.96
C PRO A 258 10.52 -15.60 -10.38
N PHE A 259 9.81 -14.46 -10.46
CA PHE A 259 8.43 -14.30 -9.98
C PHE A 259 7.37 -14.80 -10.98
N ARG A 260 7.77 -15.32 -12.14
CA ARG A 260 6.84 -15.75 -13.22
C ARG A 260 5.99 -16.97 -12.88
N PHE A 261 6.42 -17.79 -11.93
CA PHE A 261 5.71 -19.03 -11.61
C PHE A 261 4.42 -18.74 -10.82
N PRO A 262 3.29 -19.40 -11.11
CA PRO A 262 2.03 -19.14 -10.43
C PRO A 262 2.00 -19.67 -8.99
N ASN A 263 2.80 -20.70 -8.68
CA ASN A 263 2.79 -21.37 -7.37
C ASN A 263 4.15 -21.18 -6.70
N ILE A 264 4.36 -20.04 -6.02
CA ILE A 264 5.56 -19.76 -5.23
C ILE A 264 5.11 -19.65 -3.76
N GLY A 265 5.71 -20.46 -2.89
CA GLY A 265 5.42 -20.41 -1.45
C GLY A 265 5.95 -19.12 -0.83
N VAL A 266 5.32 -18.68 0.27
CA VAL A 266 5.56 -17.36 0.90
C VAL A 266 7.03 -17.12 1.28
N GLU A 267 7.71 -18.12 1.85
CA GLU A 267 9.14 -18.03 2.20
C GLU A 267 10.02 -17.88 0.95
N LYS A 268 9.72 -18.64 -0.11
CA LYS A 268 10.47 -18.55 -1.36
C LYS A 268 10.23 -17.22 -2.05
N PHE A 269 9.00 -16.70 -2.01
CA PHE A 269 8.65 -15.42 -2.58
C PHE A 269 9.42 -14.27 -1.90
N LEU A 270 9.53 -14.28 -0.57
CA LEU A 270 10.37 -13.33 0.17
C LEU A 270 11.86 -13.53 -0.17
N GLU A 271 12.33 -14.77 -0.24
CA GLU A 271 13.74 -15.06 -0.59
C GLU A 271 14.12 -14.47 -1.95
N LEU A 272 13.25 -14.58 -2.96
CA LEU A 272 13.48 -13.99 -4.28
C LEU A 272 13.61 -12.46 -4.24
N ASN A 273 12.86 -11.79 -3.36
CA ASN A 273 13.05 -10.36 -3.12
C ASN A 273 14.41 -10.10 -2.43
N SER A 274 14.75 -10.90 -1.42
CA SER A 274 16.00 -10.77 -0.66
C SER A 274 17.26 -11.09 -1.47
N GLU A 275 17.19 -11.87 -2.56
CA GLU A 275 18.33 -12.18 -3.43
C GLU A 275 18.76 -11.00 -4.33
N GLN A 276 17.93 -9.96 -4.45
CA GLN A 276 18.28 -8.71 -5.14
C GLN A 276 19.09 -7.77 -4.22
N ASN A 277 19.85 -6.84 -4.81
CA ASN A 277 20.57 -5.83 -4.06
C ASN A 277 19.68 -4.60 -3.79
N HIS A 278 19.41 -4.34 -2.51
CA HIS A 278 18.58 -3.22 -2.05
C HIS A 278 19.36 -2.22 -1.18
N ASP A 279 20.68 -2.11 -1.38
CA ASP A 279 21.54 -1.26 -0.55
C ASP A 279 21.17 0.22 -0.63
N ASP A 280 20.66 0.68 -1.77
CA ASP A 280 20.29 2.09 -1.97
C ASP A 280 18.98 2.48 -1.28
N TYR A 281 18.25 1.51 -0.72
CA TYR A 281 16.93 1.72 -0.14
C TYR A 281 16.91 1.37 1.35
N CYS A 282 16.05 2.07 2.10
CA CYS A 282 15.81 1.76 3.50
C CYS A 282 15.01 0.46 3.65
N LEU A 283 14.02 0.22 2.79
CA LEU A 283 13.25 -1.03 2.71
C LEU A 283 12.88 -1.37 1.27
N ALA A 284 12.69 -2.65 0.98
CA ALA A 284 12.30 -3.17 -0.33
C ALA A 284 11.11 -4.15 -0.24
N TYR A 285 9.97 -3.83 -0.84
CA TYR A 285 8.75 -4.62 -0.77
C TYR A 285 8.30 -5.15 -2.13
N VAL A 286 7.80 -6.38 -2.17
CA VAL A 286 7.11 -6.94 -3.34
C VAL A 286 5.63 -7.15 -3.04
N PHE A 287 4.74 -6.55 -3.84
CA PHE A 287 3.29 -6.78 -3.72
C PHE A 287 2.83 -7.78 -4.77
N THR A 288 1.90 -8.64 -4.39
CA THR A 288 1.40 -9.72 -5.24
C THR A 288 -0.09 -9.99 -5.00
N ASP A 289 -0.74 -10.64 -5.96
CA ASP A 289 -2.11 -11.14 -5.85
C ASP A 289 -2.06 -12.68 -5.77
N ARG A 290 -1.38 -13.21 -4.75
CA ARG A 290 -1.17 -14.63 -4.51
C ARG A 290 -1.86 -15.03 -3.22
N ASP A 291 -2.70 -16.05 -3.31
CA ASP A 291 -3.24 -16.68 -2.11
C ASP A 291 -2.20 -17.62 -1.49
N PHE A 292 -1.45 -17.13 -0.50
CA PHE A 292 -0.47 -17.96 0.21
C PHE A 292 -1.16 -18.94 1.18
N ASP A 293 -0.52 -20.09 1.37
CA ASP A 293 -0.96 -21.12 2.31
C ASP A 293 -1.13 -20.56 3.74
N ASP A 294 -1.98 -21.23 4.52
CA ASP A 294 -2.30 -20.89 5.92
C ASP A 294 -2.84 -19.46 6.14
N GLY A 295 -3.26 -18.81 5.06
CA GLY A 295 -3.84 -17.49 5.09
C GLY A 295 -2.83 -16.37 5.41
N VAL A 296 -1.57 -16.54 5.02
CA VAL A 296 -0.54 -15.52 5.17
C VAL A 296 -0.79 -14.34 4.24
N LEU A 297 -0.77 -13.12 4.78
CA LEU A 297 -0.95 -11.87 4.03
C LEU A 297 0.37 -11.14 3.73
N GLY A 298 1.43 -11.50 4.43
CA GLY A 298 2.76 -10.94 4.19
C GLY A 298 3.83 -11.60 5.05
N LEU A 299 5.08 -11.36 4.67
CA LEU A 299 6.26 -11.85 5.38
C LEU A 299 7.39 -10.83 5.25
N ALA A 300 8.13 -10.59 6.33
CA ALA A 300 9.24 -9.65 6.33
C ALA A 300 10.31 -10.06 7.34
N TRP A 301 11.55 -9.62 7.08
CA TRP A 301 12.65 -9.79 8.02
C TRP A 301 12.52 -8.82 9.21
N VAL A 302 12.75 -9.34 10.41
CA VAL A 302 12.50 -8.64 11.68
C VAL A 302 13.76 -7.86 12.08
N GLY A 303 13.69 -6.54 12.14
CA GLY A 303 14.83 -5.74 12.58
C GLY A 303 15.15 -5.86 14.08
N ALA A 304 16.43 -5.74 14.42
CA ALA A 304 16.90 -5.69 15.81
C ALA A 304 17.86 -4.51 16.00
N PRO A 305 17.91 -3.89 17.20
CA PRO A 305 18.86 -2.81 17.48
C PRO A 305 20.34 -3.23 17.35
N SER A 306 20.64 -4.49 17.64
CA SER A 306 21.97 -5.09 17.47
C SER A 306 21.89 -6.61 17.50
N GLY A 307 22.95 -7.27 17.03
CA GLY A 307 23.15 -8.72 17.18
C GLY A 307 22.33 -9.61 16.23
N SER A 308 21.50 -9.05 15.36
CA SER A 308 20.78 -9.78 14.30
C SER A 308 20.71 -8.92 13.06
N SER A 309 20.96 -9.49 11.88
CA SER A 309 20.72 -8.80 10.59
C SER A 309 19.24 -8.67 10.32
N GLY A 310 18.85 -7.66 9.51
CA GLY A 310 17.51 -7.53 8.94
C GLY A 310 16.75 -6.29 9.40
N GLY A 311 15.64 -6.01 8.73
CA GLY A 311 14.85 -4.80 8.94
C GLY A 311 15.42 -3.58 8.22
N ILE A 312 15.04 -2.39 8.67
CA ILE A 312 15.37 -1.14 7.99
C ILE A 312 16.87 -0.94 7.82
N CYS A 313 17.29 -0.46 6.65
CA CYS A 313 18.67 -0.10 6.31
C CYS A 313 19.70 -1.23 6.43
N GLU A 314 19.27 -2.50 6.37
CA GLU A 314 20.19 -3.64 6.27
C GLU A 314 20.85 -3.68 4.88
N LYS A 315 22.17 -3.84 4.85
CA LYS A 315 22.96 -3.99 3.63
C LYS A 315 23.06 -5.44 3.18
N SER A 316 23.32 -5.64 1.90
CA SER A 316 23.51 -6.92 1.26
C SER A 316 24.75 -7.65 1.81
N LYS A 317 24.57 -8.86 2.33
CA LYS A 317 25.64 -9.66 2.98
C LYS A 317 25.54 -11.13 2.60
N LEU A 318 26.63 -11.87 2.79
CA LEU A 318 26.66 -13.32 2.63
C LEU A 318 26.07 -14.01 3.87
N TYR A 319 25.22 -15.02 3.67
CA TYR A 319 24.57 -15.79 4.74
C TYR A 319 24.96 -17.28 4.68
N SER A 320 24.46 -18.06 5.65
CA SER A 320 24.78 -19.49 5.81
C SER A 320 24.48 -20.40 4.61
N ASP A 321 23.60 -19.97 3.70
CA ASP A 321 23.27 -20.69 2.47
C ASP A 321 24.23 -20.38 1.31
N GLY A 322 25.25 -19.56 1.55
CA GLY A 322 26.23 -19.16 0.56
C GLY A 322 25.72 -18.12 -0.44
N LYS A 323 24.55 -17.52 -0.20
CA LYS A 323 23.98 -16.49 -1.06
C LYS A 323 24.17 -15.10 -0.45
N LYS A 324 24.41 -14.12 -1.32
CA LYS A 324 24.37 -12.71 -0.95
C LYS A 324 22.91 -12.25 -0.97
N LYS A 325 22.42 -11.70 0.14
CA LYS A 325 21.03 -11.27 0.31
C LYS A 325 20.91 -9.95 1.06
N SER A 326 19.86 -9.20 0.74
CA SER A 326 19.42 -7.99 1.42
C SER A 326 18.19 -8.29 2.29
N LEU A 327 18.35 -8.24 3.62
CA LEU A 327 17.28 -8.54 4.58
C LEU A 327 16.51 -7.29 5.04
N ASN A 328 16.59 -6.20 4.29
CA ASN A 328 15.69 -5.04 4.39
C ASN A 328 14.42 -5.23 3.55
N THR A 329 13.96 -6.48 3.42
CA THR A 329 12.94 -6.89 2.46
C THR A 329 11.65 -7.39 3.13
N GLY A 330 10.53 -7.19 2.44
CA GLY A 330 9.22 -7.70 2.81
C GLY A 330 8.36 -8.03 1.60
N ILE A 331 7.26 -8.75 1.82
CA ILE A 331 6.27 -9.08 0.79
C ILE A 331 4.87 -8.93 1.35
N ILE A 332 3.93 -8.55 0.49
CA ILE A 332 2.52 -8.38 0.86
C ILE A 332 1.64 -8.93 -0.25
N THR A 333 0.54 -9.59 0.11
CA THR A 333 -0.49 -9.97 -0.83
C THR A 333 -1.85 -9.32 -0.55
N VAL A 334 -2.59 -9.07 -1.62
CA VAL A 334 -3.96 -8.55 -1.59
C VAL A 334 -5.03 -9.65 -1.68
N GLN A 335 -4.64 -10.92 -1.68
CA GLN A 335 -5.55 -12.07 -1.74
C GLN A 335 -5.41 -12.99 -0.52
N ASN A 336 -6.53 -13.53 -0.06
CA ASN A 336 -6.55 -14.49 1.04
C ASN A 336 -7.77 -15.41 0.97
N TYR A 337 -7.56 -16.72 1.04
CA TYR A 337 -8.60 -17.76 0.92
C TYR A 337 -9.51 -17.53 -0.29
N GLY A 338 -8.91 -17.29 -1.46
CA GLY A 338 -9.58 -17.08 -2.74
C GLY A 338 -10.37 -15.76 -2.85
N SER A 339 -10.24 -14.84 -1.90
CA SER A 339 -10.95 -13.55 -1.91
C SER A 339 -10.00 -12.38 -1.71
N HIS A 340 -10.22 -11.29 -2.44
CA HIS A 340 -9.42 -10.07 -2.27
C HIS A 340 -9.72 -9.41 -0.93
N VAL A 341 -8.65 -8.98 -0.26
CA VAL A 341 -8.70 -8.39 1.06
C VAL A 341 -8.95 -6.89 0.95
N PRO A 342 -9.93 -6.32 1.68
CA PRO A 342 -10.25 -4.90 1.58
C PRO A 342 -9.09 -4.00 2.05
N PRO A 343 -8.95 -2.77 1.51
CA PRO A 343 -7.87 -1.85 1.85
C PRO A 343 -7.69 -1.60 3.35
N LYS A 344 -8.79 -1.52 4.13
CA LYS A 344 -8.75 -1.39 5.61
C LYS A 344 -7.90 -2.47 6.28
N VAL A 345 -8.07 -3.72 5.84
CA VAL A 345 -7.36 -4.85 6.42
C VAL A 345 -5.89 -4.75 6.02
N LEU A 346 -5.63 -4.42 4.76
CA LEU A 346 -4.26 -4.27 4.26
C LEU A 346 -3.53 -3.10 4.93
N GLU A 347 -4.19 -1.98 5.26
CA GLU A 347 -3.60 -0.86 6.01
C GLU A 347 -2.96 -1.33 7.33
N TYR A 348 -3.59 -2.30 7.99
CA TYR A 348 -3.06 -2.90 9.21
C TYR A 348 -1.80 -3.75 8.98
N TYR A 349 -1.63 -4.34 7.80
CA TYR A 349 -0.42 -5.09 7.40
C TYR A 349 0.64 -4.22 6.70
N TYR A 350 0.25 -3.10 6.08
CA TYR A 350 1.14 -2.09 5.47
C TYR A 350 1.83 -1.24 6.53
N VAL A 351 1.09 -0.83 7.55
CA VAL A 351 1.66 -0.10 8.69
C VAL A 351 2.33 -1.13 9.59
N PRO A 352 3.60 -0.96 10.00
CA PRO A 352 4.28 -1.89 10.93
C PRO A 352 3.72 -1.80 12.38
N ARG A 353 2.40 -1.86 12.54
CA ARG A 353 1.66 -1.65 13.79
C ARG A 353 1.16 -2.94 14.44
N VAL A 354 1.65 -4.11 14.03
CA VAL A 354 1.11 -5.39 14.51
C VAL A 354 2.19 -6.41 14.86
N PRO A 355 2.16 -6.99 16.07
CA PRO A 355 3.19 -7.85 16.60
C PRO A 355 3.04 -9.31 16.12
N CYS A 356 3.92 -9.76 15.22
CA CYS A 356 4.64 -11.00 15.50
C CYS A 356 5.60 -10.67 16.66
N SER A 357 5.51 -11.40 17.77
CA SER A 357 6.00 -10.95 19.07
C SER A 357 7.46 -10.44 19.01
N SER A 358 7.70 -9.26 19.61
CA SER A 358 8.97 -8.51 19.73
C SER A 358 9.32 -7.43 18.68
N LEU A 359 8.34 -6.70 18.15
CA LEU A 359 8.59 -5.45 17.41
C LEU A 359 7.73 -4.25 17.87
N LEU A 360 7.32 -4.25 19.14
CA LEU A 360 6.31 -3.33 19.66
C LEU A 360 6.92 -2.16 20.47
N HIS A 361 7.82 -1.35 19.88
CA HIS A 361 8.20 -0.07 20.52
C HIS A 361 8.61 1.09 19.59
N PHE A 362 8.68 0.95 18.25
CA PHE A 362 9.27 2.03 17.43
C PHE A 362 8.36 2.76 16.42
N LEU A 363 7.17 2.25 16.08
CA LEU A 363 6.22 2.98 15.19
C LEU A 363 4.88 3.34 15.85
N HIS A 364 4.67 2.93 17.10
CA HIS A 364 3.55 3.43 17.91
C HIS A 364 3.84 4.76 18.61
N LEU A 365 5.11 5.18 18.70
CA LEU A 365 5.51 6.47 19.29
C LEU A 365 5.47 7.66 18.32
N GLN A 366 5.25 7.44 17.01
CA GLN A 366 5.17 8.54 16.04
C GLN A 366 3.78 8.80 15.46
N ALA A 367 2.85 7.84 15.52
CA ALA A 367 1.52 8.00 14.94
C ALA A 367 0.38 8.15 15.96
N ASN A 368 0.64 8.25 17.27
CA ASN A 368 -0.42 8.50 18.28
C ASN A 368 -0.10 9.60 19.30
N LEU A 369 1.06 10.26 19.22
CA LEU A 369 1.35 11.50 19.96
C LEU A 369 1.28 12.76 19.08
N ALA A 370 1.14 12.59 17.76
CA ALA A 370 1.09 13.68 16.78
C ALA A 370 -0.35 14.19 16.49
N LEU A 371 -1.26 14.05 17.45
CA LEU A 371 -2.59 14.67 17.41
C LEU A 371 -2.71 15.89 18.35
N ASN A 372 -1.60 16.32 18.96
CA ASN A 372 -1.51 17.61 19.63
C ASN A 372 -0.19 18.31 19.31
N LYS A 373 -0.28 19.24 18.34
CA LYS A 373 0.57 20.41 18.08
C LYS A 373 2.09 20.24 18.20
N LEU A 374 2.76 20.57 17.09
CA LEU A 374 4.19 20.90 16.88
C LEU A 374 5.14 19.73 16.54
N LEU A 375 5.37 19.55 15.22
CA LEU A 375 6.64 19.33 14.48
C LEU A 375 6.45 18.40 13.25
N PRO A 376 7.26 18.56 12.18
CA PRO A 376 6.83 18.32 10.80
C PRO A 376 7.12 16.90 10.26
N GLN A 377 6.26 16.54 9.31
CA GLN A 377 6.32 15.54 8.22
C GLN A 377 7.55 14.61 8.12
N ILE A 378 7.29 13.30 8.11
CA ILE A 378 8.14 12.28 7.49
C ILE A 378 7.72 12.17 6.03
N GLU A 379 8.65 12.41 5.11
CA GLU A 379 8.48 12.14 3.68
C GLU A 379 8.87 10.69 3.38
N ILE A 380 8.06 9.98 2.59
CA ILE A 380 8.32 8.62 2.13
C ILE A 380 8.67 8.72 0.65
N HIS A 381 9.85 8.25 0.23
CA HIS A 381 10.25 8.27 -1.18
C HIS A 381 10.12 6.87 -1.73
N ILE A 382 9.20 6.66 -2.67
CA ILE A 382 8.94 5.36 -3.28
C ILE A 382 9.66 5.26 -4.62
N PHE A 383 10.48 4.23 -4.81
CA PHE A 383 11.19 3.87 -6.03
C PHE A 383 10.65 2.53 -6.55
N PHE A 384 10.38 2.43 -7.86
CA PHE A 384 9.87 1.20 -8.47
C PHE A 384 10.89 0.62 -9.45
N SER A 385 11.26 -0.65 -9.29
CA SER A 385 11.99 -1.38 -10.36
C SER A 385 11.43 -2.78 -10.63
N THR A 386 11.79 -3.28 -11.82
CA THR A 386 11.50 -4.63 -12.27
C THR A 386 12.70 -5.53 -11.96
N ALA A 387 12.46 -6.83 -11.78
CA ALA A 387 13.50 -7.81 -11.52
C ALA A 387 14.38 -7.98 -12.76
N ASN A 388 15.32 -7.07 -12.98
CA ASN A 388 16.46 -7.23 -13.88
C ASN A 388 17.62 -6.41 -13.34
N GLN A 389 18.26 -6.93 -12.30
CA GLN A 389 19.66 -6.63 -12.02
C GLN A 389 20.44 -7.92 -12.19
N GLY A 390 21.15 -8.01 -13.32
CA GLY A 390 22.28 -8.91 -13.49
C GLY A 390 23.56 -8.27 -12.96
#